data_AF-A0A973P5S4-F1
#
_entry.id   AF-A0A973P5S4-F1
#
_cell.length_a   1.000
_cell.length_b   1.000
_cell.length_c   1.000
_cell.angle_alpha   90.00
_cell.angle_beta   90.00
_cell.angle_gamma   90.00
#
_symmetry.space_group_name_H-M   'P 1'
#
loop_
_entity.id
_entity.type
_entity.pdbx_description
1 polymer ?
#
loop_
_entity_poly.entity_id
_entity_poly.type
_entity_poly.pdbx_seq_one_letter_code
_entity_poly.pdbx_strand_id
1 'polypeptide(L)'
;MVFEIDDVSGRTVVKIMGRTFSAVAVDGEVVIADVTDITRPVPLGVARGRRADGRWRIVGRNDRDLLTTGSLLSAAVALWQEH
;
A
#
# COMPACT_ATOMS: atom_id res chain seq x y z
N MET A 1 15.39 6.26 -10.50
CA MET A 1 14.87 7.11 -9.41
C MET A 1 13.78 6.31 -8.72
N VAL A 2 14.08 5.72 -7.57
CA VAL A 2 13.11 4.98 -6.75
C VAL A 2 12.64 5.95 -5.69
N PHE A 3 11.35 6.28 -5.69
CA PHE A 3 10.75 7.13 -4.67
C PHE A 3 10.38 6.24 -3.49
N GLU A 4 11.01 6.47 -2.34
CA GLU A 4 10.64 5.82 -1.07
C GLU A 4 9.29 6.34 -0.58
N ILE A 5 8.46 5.40 -0.10
CA ILE A 5 7.09 5.63 0.40
C ILE A 5 7.13 5.68 1.94
N ASP A 6 8.17 6.25 2.55
CA ASP A 6 8.39 6.10 4.00
C ASP A 6 7.65 7.12 4.88
N ASP A 7 7.02 8.13 4.27
CA ASP A 7 6.21 9.13 4.98
C ASP A 7 5.00 9.56 4.13
N VAL A 8 3.90 8.80 4.23
CA VAL A 8 2.65 9.16 3.55
C VAL A 8 1.92 10.21 4.39
N SER A 9 2.35 11.46 4.26
CA SER A 9 1.59 12.65 4.70
C SER A 9 0.48 13.02 3.67
N GLY A 10 0.47 12.36 2.50
CA GLY A 10 -0.46 12.63 1.40
C GLY A 10 -0.70 11.42 0.50
N ARG A 11 -0.56 11.61 -0.82
CA ARG A 11 -0.69 10.53 -1.82
C ARG A 11 0.68 10.19 -2.40
N THR A 12 1.06 8.93 -2.30
CA THR A 12 2.25 8.40 -2.99
C THR A 12 1.82 7.48 -4.11
N VAL A 13 2.49 7.57 -5.26
CA VAL A 13 2.24 6.70 -6.42
C VAL A 13 3.57 6.09 -6.84
N VAL A 14 3.63 4.78 -6.96
CA VAL A 14 4.84 4.06 -7.38
C VAL A 14 4.54 3.16 -8.56
N LYS A 15 5.42 3.22 -9.57
CA LYS A 15 5.36 2.37 -10.75
C LYS A 15 6.37 1.23 -10.62
N ILE A 16 5.93 0.00 -10.82
CA ILE A 16 6.76 -1.21 -10.80
C ILE A 16 6.42 -2.04 -12.03
N MET A 17 7.40 -2.29 -12.89
CA MET A 17 7.29 -3.23 -14.03
C MET A 17 5.97 -3.09 -14.84
N GLY A 18 5.59 -1.85 -15.14
CA GLY A 18 4.38 -1.55 -15.92
C GLY A 18 3.09 -1.41 -15.10
N ARG A 19 3.07 -1.80 -13.84
CA ARG A 19 1.97 -1.55 -12.90
C ARG A 19 2.18 -0.26 -12.13
N THR A 20 1.09 0.42 -11.80
CA THR A 20 1.12 1.64 -10.98
C THR A 20 0.28 1.40 -9.73
N PHE A 21 0.86 1.62 -8.56
CA PHE A 21 0.18 1.50 -7.27
C PHE A 21 0.06 2.87 -6.62
N SER A 22 -1.06 3.11 -5.94
CA SER A 22 -1.24 4.29 -5.10
C SER A 22 -1.36 3.91 -3.64
N ALA A 23 -0.72 4.68 -2.77
CA ALA A 23 -0.87 4.67 -1.33
C ALA A 23 -1.40 6.04 -0.89
N VAL A 24 -2.53 6.07 -0.17
CA VAL A 24 -3.16 7.31 0.30
C VAL A 24 -3.45 7.19 1.79
N ALA A 25 -2.94 8.12 2.59
CA ALA A 25 -3.29 8.20 4.00
C ALA A 25 -4.74 8.73 4.17
N VAL A 26 -5.58 7.98 4.89
CA VAL A 26 -6.96 8.32 5.21
C VAL A 26 -7.24 7.86 6.64
N ASP A 27 -7.65 8.78 7.52
CA ASP A 27 -8.10 8.49 8.89
C ASP A 27 -7.16 7.59 9.73
N GLY A 28 -5.84 7.75 9.55
CA GLY A 28 -4.81 7.00 10.29
C GLY A 28 -4.44 5.64 9.70
N GLU A 29 -5.02 5.28 8.55
CA GLU A 29 -4.64 4.13 7.73
C GLU A 29 -4.04 4.61 6.40
N VAL A 30 -3.33 3.73 5.70
CA VAL A 30 -2.91 3.97 4.32
C VAL A 30 -3.62 2.98 3.40
N VAL A 31 -4.51 3.49 2.55
CA VAL A 31 -5.23 2.71 1.55
C VAL A 31 -4.33 2.45 0.35
N ILE A 32 -4.25 1.19 -0.07
CA ILE A 32 -3.40 0.74 -1.17
C ILE A 32 -4.27 0.20 -2.32
N ALA A 33 -4.02 0.68 -3.54
CA ALA A 33 -4.75 0.28 -4.74
C ALA A 33 -3.82 0.11 -5.95
N ASP A 34 -4.17 -0.81 -6.85
CA ASP A 34 -3.64 -0.84 -8.22
C ASP A 34 -4.39 0.21 -9.04
N VAL A 35 -3.65 1.16 -9.59
CA VAL A 35 -4.14 2.28 -10.42
C VAL A 35 -3.50 2.27 -11.80
N THR A 36 -3.10 1.08 -12.27
CA THR A 36 -2.54 0.90 -13.62
C THR A 36 -3.53 1.39 -14.69
N ASP A 37 -4.82 1.05 -14.54
CA ASP A 37 -5.91 1.73 -15.22
C ASP A 37 -6.47 2.82 -14.29
N ILE A 38 -6.13 4.09 -14.59
CA ILE A 38 -6.55 5.24 -13.78
C ILE A 38 -8.07 5.43 -13.77
N THR A 39 -8.78 4.92 -14.77
CA THR A 39 -10.25 5.02 -14.85
C THR A 39 -10.95 3.94 -14.02
N ARG A 40 -10.21 2.90 -13.63
CA ARG A 40 -10.70 1.76 -12.84
C ARG A 40 -9.71 1.33 -11.76
N PRO A 41 -9.52 2.15 -10.69
CA PRO A 41 -8.73 1.75 -9.55
C PRO A 41 -9.24 0.44 -8.93
N VAL A 42 -8.33 -0.48 -8.63
CA VAL A 42 -8.63 -1.74 -7.93
C VAL A 42 -8.10 -1.64 -6.49
N PRO A 43 -8.98 -1.57 -5.48
CA PRO A 43 -8.57 -1.60 -4.08
C PRO A 43 -7.93 -2.95 -3.74
N LEU A 44 -6.73 -2.92 -3.17
CA LEU A 44 -6.01 -4.15 -2.81
C LEU A 44 -6.11 -4.42 -1.30
N GLY A 45 -5.99 -3.37 -0.47
CA GLY A 45 -6.11 -3.46 0.98
C GLY A 45 -5.60 -2.21 1.69
N VAL A 46 -5.27 -2.35 2.97
CA VAL A 46 -4.86 -1.22 3.83
C VAL A 46 -3.62 -1.55 4.66
N ALA A 47 -2.82 -0.54 4.94
CA ALA A 47 -1.77 -0.57 5.94
C ALA A 47 -2.30 0.14 7.21
N ARG A 48 -2.52 -0.64 8.27
CA ARG A 48 -3.05 -0.17 9.55
C ARG A 48 -1.94 0.06 10.57
N GLY A 49 -2.12 1.11 11.38
CA GLY A 49 -1.41 1.34 12.63
C GLY A 49 0.10 1.17 12.52
N ARG A 50 0.81 2.25 12.19
CA ARG A 50 2.27 2.27 12.27
C ARG A 50 2.67 1.95 13.71
N ARG A 51 3.27 0.78 13.92
CA ARG A 51 3.74 0.33 15.23
C ARG A 51 4.87 1.23 15.69
N ALA A 52 5.19 1.21 16.99
CA ALA A 52 6.29 1.99 17.56
C ALA A 52 7.65 1.69 16.92
N ASP A 53 7.80 0.52 16.28
CA ASP A 53 8.99 0.12 15.51
C ASP A 53 9.00 0.68 14.06
N GLY A 54 8.05 1.55 13.72
CA GLY A 54 7.94 2.19 12.41
C GLY A 54 7.27 1.33 11.34
N ARG A 55 6.86 0.08 11.63
CA ARG A 55 6.28 -0.83 10.63
C ARG A 55 4.75 -0.79 10.61
N TRP A 56 4.20 -1.00 9.42
CA TRP A 56 2.78 -1.11 9.18
C TRP A 56 2.30 -2.56 9.25
N ARG A 57 1.08 -2.76 9.75
CA ARG A 57 0.35 -4.05 9.63
C ARG A 57 -0.48 -4.01 8.36
N ILE A 58 -0.21 -4.93 7.43
CA ILE A 58 -0.87 -4.96 6.12
C ILE A 58 -2.05 -5.92 6.18
N VAL A 59 -3.22 -5.41 5.79
CA VAL A 59 -4.50 -6.10 5.84
C VAL A 59 -5.06 -6.21 4.42
N GLY A 60 -5.31 -7.45 4.00
CA GLY A 60 -5.84 -7.79 2.69
C GLY A 60 -7.35 -7.60 2.56
N ARG A 61 -7.90 -7.98 1.40
CA ARG A 61 -9.32 -7.79 1.06
C ARG A 61 -10.30 -8.52 1.98
N ASN A 62 -9.85 -9.60 2.62
CA ASN A 62 -10.65 -10.42 3.54
C ASN A 62 -10.44 -10.06 5.02
N ASP A 63 -9.94 -8.85 5.30
CA ASP A 63 -9.56 -8.37 6.64
C ASP A 63 -8.52 -9.27 7.35
N ARG A 64 -7.75 -10.02 6.55
CA ARG A 64 -6.68 -10.89 7.04
C ARG A 64 -5.37 -10.12 7.08
N ASP A 65 -4.63 -10.33 8.16
CA ASP A 65 -3.23 -9.93 8.24
C ASP A 65 -2.40 -10.72 7.24
N LEU A 66 -1.72 -9.99 6.36
CA LEU A 66 -0.78 -10.58 5.42
C LEU A 66 0.65 -10.52 5.94
N LEU A 67 1.10 -9.34 6.34
CA LEU A 67 2.46 -9.13 6.85
C LEU A 67 2.58 -7.86 7.68
N THR A 68 3.72 -7.72 8.36
CA THR A 68 4.16 -6.46 8.96
C THR A 68 5.44 -5.98 8.29
N THR A 69 5.44 -4.77 7.72
CA THR A 69 6.58 -4.24 6.96
C THR A 69 6.75 -2.73 7.15
N GLY A 70 7.99 -2.25 7.11
CA GLY A 70 8.27 -0.80 7.02
C GLY A 70 8.02 -0.24 5.61
N SER A 71 8.06 -1.10 4.58
CA SER A 71 7.94 -0.67 3.19
C SER A 71 6.53 -0.85 2.65
N LEU A 72 5.91 0.27 2.25
CA LEU A 72 4.64 0.25 1.53
C LEU A 72 4.77 -0.34 0.11
N LEU A 73 5.98 -0.41 -0.46
CA LEU A 73 6.23 -1.11 -1.71
C LEU A 73 6.04 -2.62 -1.52
N SER A 74 6.66 -3.20 -0.49
CA SER A 74 6.47 -4.60 -0.13
C SER A 74 5.02 -4.91 0.20
N ALA A 75 4.32 -3.97 0.85
CA ALA A 75 2.89 -4.08 1.12
C ALA A 75 2.06 -4.17 -0.16
N ALA A 76 2.28 -3.26 -1.11
CA ALA A 76 1.55 -3.24 -2.39
C ALA A 76 1.78 -4.52 -3.21
N VAL A 77 3.02 -5.01 -3.26
CA VAL A 77 3.33 -6.28 -3.96
C VAL A 77 2.66 -7.47 -3.28
N ALA A 78 2.70 -7.56 -1.96
CA ALA A 78 2.06 -8.66 -1.23
C ALA A 78 0.54 -8.66 -1.39
N LEU A 79 -0.08 -7.48 -1.31
CA LEU A 79 -1.53 -7.31 -1.53
C LEU A 79 -1.94 -7.67 -2.96
N TRP A 80 -1.10 -7.34 -3.95
CA TRP A 80 -1.36 -7.71 -5.35
C TRP A 80 -1.28 -9.23 -5.58
N GLN A 81 -0.35 -9.92 -4.91
CA GLN A 81 -0.21 -11.38 -5.04
C GLN A 81 -1.37 -12.17 -4.39
N GLU A 82 -2.14 -11.55 -3.50
CA GLU A 82 -3.36 -12.15 -2.93
C GLU A 82 -4.57 -12.04 -3.89
N HIS A 83 -4.49 -11.18 -4.91
CA HIS A 83 -5.59 -10.85 -5.84
C HIS A 83 -5.51 -11.65 -7.14
#